data_AF-A0A223B1F9-F1
#
_entry.id   AF-A0A223B1F9-F1
#
_cell.length_a   1.000
_cell.length_b   1.000
_cell.length_c   1.000
_cell.angle_alpha   90.00
_cell.angle_beta   90.00
_cell.angle_gamma   90.00
#
_symmetry.space_group_name_H-M   'P 1'
#
loop_
_entity.id
_entity.type
_entity.pdbx_description
1 polymer ?
#
loop_
_entity_poly.entity_id
_entity_poly.type
_entity_poly.pdbx_seq_one_letter_code
_entity_poly.pdbx_strand_id
1 'polypeptide(L)'
;MKDFFIFGKAIAVAEMIGCDEVNDFYLKRAFVDKDDTIPENCIAWAFSKVQPVVPFDVKGQQGLFNVDEANIEYLPFDVSTDEGAIALQR
;
A
#
# COMPACT_ATOMS: atom_id res chain seq x y z
N MET A 1 13.45 -18.72 1.64
CA MET A 1 12.27 -17.84 1.45
C MET A 1 12.03 -17.08 2.75
N LYS A 2 12.98 -16.23 3.18
CA LYS A 2 12.93 -15.54 4.48
C LYS A 2 13.15 -14.03 4.40
N ASP A 3 13.37 -13.47 3.20
CA ASP A 3 13.88 -12.10 3.05
C ASP A 3 12.94 -11.16 2.27
N PHE A 4 11.64 -11.49 2.13
CA PHE A 4 10.71 -10.73 1.27
C PHE A 4 9.90 -9.62 1.98
N PHE A 5 9.96 -9.52 3.31
CA PHE A 5 9.11 -8.58 4.05
C PHE A 5 9.93 -7.40 4.58
N ILE A 6 9.60 -6.20 4.11
CA ILE A 6 10.14 -4.93 4.59
C ILE A 6 9.19 -4.39 5.67
N PHE A 7 9.70 -4.14 6.87
CA PHE A 7 8.93 -3.65 8.00
C PHE A 7 9.39 -2.25 8.42
N GLY A 8 8.47 -1.41 8.91
CA GLY A 8 8.80 -0.08 9.45
C GLY A 8 9.21 0.96 8.40
N LYS A 9 8.91 0.71 7.13
CA LYS A 9 9.21 1.61 6.02
C LYS A 9 7.94 2.07 5.32
N ALA A 10 7.94 3.30 4.81
CA ALA A 10 7.01 3.69 3.75
C ALA A 10 7.52 3.12 2.41
N ILE A 11 6.61 2.54 1.63
CA ILE A 11 6.96 1.78 0.39
C ILE A 11 6.22 2.28 -0.85
N ALA A 12 5.15 3.05 -0.69
CA ALA A 12 4.39 3.60 -1.79
C ALA A 12 3.64 4.86 -1.38
N VAL A 13 3.32 5.68 -2.38
CA VAL A 13 2.36 6.78 -2.29
C VAL A 13 1.15 6.40 -3.16
N ALA A 14 -0.05 6.70 -2.68
CA ALA A 14 -1.28 6.46 -3.43
C ALA A 14 -2.28 7.60 -3.19
N GLU A 15 -3.15 7.83 -4.17
CA GLU A 15 -4.23 8.80 -4.08
C GLU A 15 -5.46 8.13 -3.50
N MET A 16 -5.94 8.60 -2.34
CA MET A 16 -7.21 8.14 -1.78
C MET A 16 -8.39 8.70 -2.59
N ILE A 17 -9.20 7.82 -3.16
CA ILE A 17 -10.32 8.19 -4.03
C ILE A 17 -11.69 7.96 -3.39
N GLY A 18 -11.74 7.27 -2.25
CA GLY A 18 -12.99 7.01 -1.55
C GLY A 18 -12.78 6.23 -0.25
N CYS A 19 -13.75 6.36 0.63
CA CYS A 19 -13.79 5.72 1.93
C CYS A 19 -15.27 5.44 2.23
N ASP A 20 -15.65 4.17 2.34
CA ASP A 20 -17.06 3.76 2.47
C ASP A 20 -17.18 2.45 3.27
N GLU A 21 -18.38 2.10 3.72
CA GLU A 21 -18.64 0.83 4.40
C GLU A 21 -18.23 -0.36 3.53
N VAL A 22 -17.58 -1.36 4.16
CA VAL A 22 -17.19 -2.58 3.45
C VAL A 22 -18.43 -3.28 2.90
N ASN A 23 -18.36 -3.64 1.62
CA ASN A 23 -19.40 -4.38 0.92
C ASN A 23 -18.76 -5.33 -0.12
N ASP A 24 -19.59 -6.14 -0.77
CA ASP A 24 -19.17 -7.13 -1.78
C ASP A 24 -18.33 -6.54 -2.92
N PHE A 25 -18.55 -5.28 -3.31
CA PHE A 25 -17.78 -4.65 -4.37
C PHE A 25 -16.32 -4.45 -3.97
N TYR A 26 -16.07 -4.06 -2.72
CA TYR A 26 -14.74 -3.85 -2.17
C TYR A 26 -14.04 -5.18 -1.85
N LEU A 27 -14.75 -6.11 -1.22
CA LEU A 27 -14.21 -7.43 -0.86
C LEU A 27 -13.66 -8.19 -2.08
N LYS A 28 -14.42 -8.19 -3.19
CA LYS A 28 -14.01 -8.84 -4.44
C LYS A 28 -12.77 -8.21 -5.08
N ARG A 29 -12.48 -6.94 -4.79
CA ARG A 29 -11.33 -6.19 -5.36
C ARG A 29 -10.11 -6.21 -4.46
N ALA A 30 -10.31 -6.35 -3.15
CA ALA A 30 -9.23 -6.42 -2.18
C ALA A 30 -8.57 -7.80 -2.10
N PHE A 31 -8.99 -8.77 -2.93
CA PHE A 31 -8.46 -10.14 -2.95
C PHE A 31 -8.45 -10.79 -1.55
N VAL A 32 -9.45 -10.47 -0.73
CA VAL A 32 -9.59 -11.04 0.62
C VAL A 32 -9.82 -12.54 0.51
N ASP A 33 -9.13 -13.32 1.34
CA ASP A 33 -9.31 -14.76 1.35
C ASP A 33 -10.72 -15.12 1.80
N LYS A 34 -11.27 -16.22 1.26
CA LYS A 34 -12.66 -16.61 1.57
C LYS A 34 -12.87 -16.97 3.04
N ASP A 35 -11.80 -17.29 3.75
CA ASP A 35 -11.81 -17.70 5.15
C ASP A 35 -11.60 -16.51 6.11
N ASP A 36 -11.28 -15.32 5.59
CA ASP A 36 -11.11 -14.12 6.41
C ASP A 36 -12.46 -13.57 6.88
N THR A 37 -12.60 -13.42 8.19
CA THR A 37 -13.77 -12.77 8.79
C THR A 37 -13.51 -11.27 8.89
N ILE A 38 -14.23 -10.48 8.10
CA ILE A 38 -14.19 -9.01 8.19
C ILE A 38 -15.11 -8.57 9.35
N PRO A 39 -14.61 -7.80 10.34
CA PRO A 39 -15.45 -7.28 11.41
C PRO A 39 -16.62 -6.41 10.92
N GLU A 40 -17.71 -6.40 11.69
CA GLU A 40 -18.82 -5.49 11.45
C GLU A 40 -18.37 -4.03 11.57
N ASN A 41 -18.93 -3.15 10.74
CA ASN A 41 -18.61 -1.71 10.68
C ASN A 41 -17.18 -1.38 10.21
N CYS A 42 -16.53 -2.28 9.48
CA CYS A 42 -15.28 -1.96 8.78
C CYS A 42 -15.52 -0.96 7.64
N ILE A 43 -14.52 -0.11 7.42
CA ILE A 43 -14.49 0.88 6.34
C ILE A 43 -13.46 0.46 5.30
N ALA A 44 -13.87 0.41 4.03
CA ALA A 44 -13.02 0.18 2.88
C ALA A 44 -12.38 1.49 2.42
N TRP A 45 -11.06 1.47 2.25
CA TRP A 45 -10.30 2.62 1.74
C TRP A 45 -9.86 2.32 0.31
N ALA A 46 -10.36 3.11 -0.63
CA ALA A 46 -10.06 2.96 -2.04
C ALA A 46 -8.93 3.90 -2.45
N PHE A 47 -7.91 3.34 -3.09
CA PHE A 47 -6.75 4.08 -3.57
C PHE A 47 -6.57 3.93 -5.08
N SER A 48 -6.00 4.94 -5.71
CA SER A 48 -5.62 4.98 -7.12
C SER A 48 -4.20 5.53 -7.29
N LYS A 49 -3.66 5.44 -8.51
CA LYS A 49 -2.30 5.95 -8.85
C LYS A 49 -1.24 5.52 -7.84
N VAL A 50 -1.24 4.23 -7.48
CA VAL A 50 -0.22 3.68 -6.59
C VAL A 50 1.14 3.83 -7.27
N GLN A 51 2.08 4.49 -6.60
CA GLN A 51 3.45 4.71 -7.06
C GLN A 51 4.42 4.18 -6.01
N PRO A 52 5.29 3.22 -6.35
CA PRO A 52 6.33 2.77 -5.43
C PRO A 52 7.34 3.89 -5.16
N VAL A 53 7.91 3.87 -3.96
CA VAL A 53 8.98 4.78 -3.56
C VAL A 53 10.16 4.00 -3.01
N VAL A 54 11.34 4.61 -3.01
CA VAL A 54 12.51 4.05 -2.33
C VAL A 54 12.15 3.91 -0.84
N PRO A 55 12.24 2.71 -0.24
CA PRO A 55 11.81 2.51 1.14
C PRO A 55 12.56 3.38 2.14
N PHE A 56 11.85 4.22 2.89
CA PHE A 56 12.43 5.08 3.91
C PHE A 56 11.81 4.85 5.29
N ASP A 57 12.59 5.13 6.34
CA ASP A 57 12.16 4.89 7.72
C ASP A 57 10.96 5.75 8.11
N VAL A 58 9.93 5.10 8.61
CA VAL A 58 8.77 5.78 9.19
C VAL A 58 8.49 5.15 10.54
N LYS A 59 8.54 5.97 11.60
CA LYS A 59 8.04 5.57 12.91
C LYS A 59 6.52 5.47 12.80
N GLY A 60 6.01 4.25 12.66
CA GLY A 60 4.57 4.00 12.62
C GLY A 60 3.86 4.65 13.80
N GLN A 61 2.76 5.35 13.52
CA GLN A 61 1.91 5.97 14.53
C GLN A 61 0.49 5.39 14.43
N GLN A 62 -0.27 5.49 15.52
CA GLN A 62 -1.68 5.08 15.49
C GLN A 62 -2.49 6.09 14.67
N GLY A 63 -3.26 5.60 13.69
CA GLY A 63 -4.07 6.44 12.81
C GLY A 63 -3.27 7.06 11.66
N LEU A 64 -3.83 8.11 11.05
CA LEU A 64 -3.16 8.89 10.01
C LEU A 64 -2.18 9.87 10.63
N PHE A 65 -1.00 10.01 10.03
CA PHE A 65 0.03 10.93 10.46
C PHE A 65 0.78 11.50 9.26
N ASN A 66 1.38 12.67 9.45
CA ASN A 66 2.15 13.33 8.40
C ASN A 66 3.55 12.72 8.31
N VAL A 67 4.01 12.57 7.07
CA VAL A 67 5.40 12.26 6.75
C VAL A 67 6.04 13.47 6.09
N ASP A 68 7.35 13.61 6.23
CA ASP A 68 8.09 14.67 5.54
C ASP A 68 8.25 14.30 4.07
N GLU A 69 7.63 15.10 3.19
CA GLU A 69 7.64 14.91 1.74
C GLU A 69 9.05 14.92 1.14
N ALA A 70 10.01 15.58 1.81
CA ALA A 70 11.41 15.58 1.37
C ALA A 70 12.05 14.19 1.37
N ASN A 71 11.48 13.23 2.10
CA ASN A 71 11.95 11.83 2.12
C ASN A 71 11.34 10.97 1.01
N ILE A 72 10.44 11.50 0.19
CA ILE A 72 9.73 10.73 -0.83
C ILE A 72 10.54 10.77 -2.14
N GLU A 73 11.16 9.63 -2.46
CA GLU A 73 11.80 9.40 -3.76
C GLU A 73 11.02 8.34 -4.54
N TYR A 74 10.41 8.73 -5.66
CA TYR A 74 9.60 7.83 -6.49
C TYR A 74 10.47 6.87 -7.29
N LEU A 75 10.15 5.58 -7.21
CA LEU A 75 10.74 4.58 -8.10
C LEU A 75 10.10 4.69 -9.49
N PRO A 76 10.89 4.55 -10.56
CA PRO A 76 10.34 4.52 -11.91
C PRO A 76 9.43 3.29 -12.04
N PHE A 77 8.11 3.51 -12.11
CA PHE A 77 7.14 2.45 -12.34
C PHE A 77 7.08 2.15 -13.84
N ASP A 78 7.95 1.26 -14.30
CA ASP A 78 7.86 0.73 -15.67
C ASP A 78 7.03 -0.55 -15.70
N VAL A 79 5.76 -0.42 -16.12
CA VAL A 79 4.82 -1.54 -16.31
C VAL A 79 5.15 -2.40 -17.54
N SER A 80 6.18 -2.04 -18.32
CA SER A 80 6.55 -2.77 -19.53
C SER A 80 7.58 -3.88 -19.29
N THR A 81 8.17 -3.97 -18.10
CA THR A 81 9.22 -4.94 -17.80
C THR A 81 9.05 -5.56 -16.41
N ASP A 82 9.38 -6.85 -16.27
CA ASP A 82 9.43 -7.55 -14.97
C ASP A 82 10.47 -6.93 -14.00
N GLU A 83 11.35 -6.05 -14.50
CA GLU A 83 12.39 -5.35 -13.73
C GLU A 83 11.83 -4.25 -12.81
N GLY A 84 10.67 -3.67 -13.10
CA GLY A 84 10.00 -2.70 -12.21
C GLY A 84 9.64 -3.29 -10.84
N ALA A 85 9.37 -4.60 -10.78
CA ALA A 85 9.16 -5.33 -9.53
C ALA A 85 10.46 -5.59 -8.75
N ILE A 86 11.61 -5.60 -9.44
CA ILE A 86 12.94 -5.83 -8.85
C ILE A 86 13.51 -4.54 -8.23
N ALA A 87 13.11 -3.35 -8.73
CA ALA A 87 13.54 -2.07 -8.18
C ALA A 87 13.15 -1.86 -6.70
N LEU A 88 12.13 -2.56 -6.20
CA LEU A 88 11.71 -2.58 -4.80
C LEU A 88 12.62 -3.45 -3.89
N GLN A 89 13.62 -4.14 -4.44
CA GLN A 89 14.49 -5.10 -3.72
C GLN A 89 15.88 -4.54 -3.38
N ARG A 90 16.19 -3.28 -3.70
CA ARG A 90 17.49 -2.65 -3.42
C ARG A 90 17.44 -1.69 -2.24
#